data_AF-A0A9R0U3G0-F1
#
_entry.id   AF-A0A9R0U3G0-F1
#
_cell.length_a   1.000
_cell.length_b   1.000
_cell.length_c   1.000
_cell.angle_alpha   90.00
_cell.angle_beta   90.00
_cell.angle_gamma   90.00
#
_symmetry.space_group_name_H-M   'P 1'
#
loop_
_entity.id
_entity.type
_entity.pdbx_description
1 polymer ?
#
loop_
_entity_poly.entity_id
_entity_poly.type
_entity_poly.pdbx_seq_one_letter_code
_entity_poly.pdbx_strand_id
1 'polypeptide(L)'
;MASSQANLDKMQLRQSYRNLWHTDLPNAIQADFPYCCLSLWCGPCVSYMLRKRALYNDMSRYTCCAGYMPCSGKCGESKCPEFCLATEVFLCFGNSVASTRFLLQDEFNIQTTKCDNCIIGFMFCLQQVACIFSIVAAIVGSEELSEASQILSCLSDMVYCSVCACMQVNIRPYLLVT
;
A
#
# COMPACT_ATOMS: atom_id res chain seq x y z
N MET A 1 9.14 -6.97 20.41
CA MET A 1 9.72 -5.70 20.91
C MET A 1 10.92 -5.24 20.08
N ALA A 2 11.90 -6.11 19.76
CA ALA A 2 13.03 -5.74 18.88
C ALA A 2 12.63 -5.34 17.45
N SER A 3 11.66 -6.02 16.82
CA SER A 3 11.17 -5.68 15.47
C SER A 3 10.41 -4.34 15.42
N SER A 4 9.67 -4.01 16.48
CA SER A 4 8.95 -2.74 16.60
C SER A 4 9.91 -1.55 16.67
N GLN A 5 11.00 -1.67 17.44
CA GLN A 5 12.01 -0.62 17.54
C GLN A 5 12.73 -0.39 16.20
N ALA A 6 13.14 -1.46 15.52
CA ALA A 6 13.77 -1.36 14.20
C ALA A 6 12.88 -0.68 13.16
N ASN A 7 11.56 -0.89 13.22
CA ASN A 7 10.61 -0.21 12.33
C ASN A 7 10.47 1.28 12.66
N LEU A 8 10.52 1.66 13.94
CA LEU A 8 10.53 3.07 14.36
C LEU A 8 11.80 3.79 13.88
N ASP A 9 12.95 3.15 14.03
CA ASP A 9 14.24 3.71 13.62
C ASP A 9 14.28 3.90 12.09
N LYS A 10 13.75 2.95 11.31
CA LYS A 10 13.56 3.10 9.85
C LYS A 10 12.64 4.27 9.50
N MET A 11 11.55 4.47 10.24
CA MET A 11 10.65 5.60 10.00
C MET A 11 11.32 6.95 10.31
N GLN A 12 12.16 7.01 11.35
CA GLN A 12 12.96 8.20 11.63
C GLN A 12 14.01 8.45 10.54
N LEU A 13 14.67 7.39 10.06
CA LEU A 13 15.65 7.49 8.99
C LEU A 13 15.04 8.06 7.70
N ARG A 14 13.81 7.66 7.36
CA ARG A 14 13.07 8.19 6.19
C ARG A 14 12.82 9.69 6.25
N GLN A 15 12.85 10.31 7.43
CA GLN A 15 12.74 11.77 7.56
C GLN A 15 14.02 12.50 7.11
N SER A 16 15.17 11.81 7.10
CA SER A 16 16.48 12.35 6.70
C SER A 16 16.80 12.17 5.21
N TYR A 17 15.91 11.49 4.47
CA TYR A 17 16.05 11.26 3.03
C TYR A 17 16.00 12.57 2.24
N ARG A 18 16.88 12.68 1.23
CA ARG A 18 17.08 13.90 0.44
C ARG A 18 16.31 13.91 -0.88
N ASN A 19 16.02 12.73 -1.44
CA ASN A 19 15.37 12.63 -2.74
C ASN A 19 13.85 12.75 -2.58
N LEU A 20 13.17 13.30 -3.57
CA LEU A 20 11.71 13.38 -3.64
C LEU A 20 11.20 12.47 -4.77
N TRP A 21 9.92 12.12 -4.70
CA TRP A 21 9.27 11.40 -5.78
C TRP A 21 9.25 12.26 -7.06
N HIS A 22 9.51 11.65 -8.22
CA HIS A 22 9.47 12.35 -9.52
C HIS A 22 8.10 12.93 -9.86
N THR A 23 7.04 12.37 -9.29
CA THR A 23 5.67 12.84 -9.45
C THR A 23 5.02 12.83 -8.08
N ASP A 24 4.19 13.82 -7.76
CA ASP A 24 3.38 13.77 -6.53
C ASP A 24 2.17 12.86 -6.73
N LEU A 25 1.60 12.31 -5.66
CA LEU A 25 0.35 11.54 -5.73
C LEU A 25 -0.80 12.23 -6.50
N PRO A 26 -1.11 13.53 -6.29
CA PRO A 26 -2.17 14.20 -7.03
C PRO A 26 -1.88 14.33 -8.53
N ASN A 27 -0.60 14.46 -8.89
CA ASN A 27 -0.17 14.61 -10.28
C ASN A 27 0.02 13.25 -10.98
N ALA A 28 -0.03 12.13 -10.24
CA ALA A 28 0.17 10.79 -10.78
C ALA A 28 -0.82 10.44 -11.89
N ILE A 29 -2.08 10.89 -11.78
CA ILE A 29 -3.12 10.65 -12.79
C ILE A 29 -2.77 11.35 -14.12
N GLN A 30 -2.21 12.56 -14.05
CA GLN A 30 -1.84 13.34 -15.24
C GLN A 30 -0.55 12.82 -15.88
N ALA A 31 0.37 12.27 -15.07
CA ALA A 31 1.61 11.72 -15.56
C ALA A 31 1.40 10.46 -16.41
N ASP A 32 0.44 9.60 -16.03
CA ASP A 32 0.28 8.28 -16.64
C ASP A 32 -1.17 7.76 -16.54
N PHE A 33 -2.11 8.51 -17.13
CA PHE A 33 -3.56 8.20 -17.12
C PHE A 33 -3.91 6.74 -17.50
N PRO A 34 -3.42 6.16 -18.63
CA PRO A 34 -3.81 4.80 -19.01
C PRO A 34 -3.33 3.75 -17.99
N TYR A 35 -2.17 3.97 -17.37
CA TYR A 35 -1.66 3.08 -16.33
C TYR A 35 -2.42 3.25 -15.01
N CYS A 36 -2.87 4.47 -14.71
CA CYS A 36 -3.76 4.73 -13.58
C CYS A 36 -5.08 3.98 -13.73
N CYS A 37 -5.69 4.01 -14.92
CA CYS A 37 -6.91 3.25 -15.21
C CYS A 37 -6.69 1.73 -15.07
N LEU A 38 -5.57 1.22 -15.60
CA LEU A 38 -5.21 -0.20 -15.46
C LEU A 38 -5.03 -0.60 -13.98
N SER A 39 -4.37 0.25 -13.19
CA SER A 39 -4.15 0.03 -11.75
C SER A 39 -5.44 0.11 -10.95
N LEU A 40 -6.42 0.89 -11.42
CA LEU A 40 -7.74 0.99 -10.79
C LEU A 40 -8.61 -0.24 -11.08
N TRP A 41 -8.53 -0.82 -12.30
CA TRP A 41 -9.32 -1.98 -12.71
C TRP A 41 -8.69 -3.33 -12.35
N CYS A 42 -7.35 -3.44 -12.39
CA CYS A 42 -6.59 -4.66 -12.10
C CYS A 42 -5.49 -4.37 -11.05
N GLY A 43 -5.86 -3.71 -9.96
CA GLY A 43 -4.92 -3.33 -8.89
C GLY A 43 -4.03 -4.48 -8.40
N PRO A 44 -4.59 -5.64 -8.01
CA PRO A 44 -3.78 -6.78 -7.55
C PRO A 44 -2.75 -7.26 -8.58
N CYS A 45 -3.13 -7.25 -9.86
CA CYS A 45 -2.28 -7.66 -10.99
C CYS A 45 -1.09 -6.71 -11.14
N VAL A 46 -1.36 -5.40 -11.10
CA VAL A 46 -0.33 -4.37 -11.20
C VAL A 46 0.59 -4.39 -9.98
N SER A 47 0.04 -4.52 -8.78
CA SER A 47 0.82 -4.66 -7.54
C SER A 47 1.74 -5.88 -7.58
N TYR A 48 1.26 -7.03 -8.08
CA TYR A 48 2.07 -8.23 -8.26
C TYR A 48 3.27 -8.00 -9.19
N MET A 49 3.02 -7.39 -10.36
CA MET A 49 4.08 -7.09 -11.33
C MET A 49 5.09 -6.09 -10.79
N LEU A 50 4.62 -5.01 -10.13
CA LEU A 50 5.50 -4.00 -9.54
C LEU A 50 6.35 -4.61 -8.42
N ARG A 51 5.76 -5.47 -7.59
CA ARG A 51 6.47 -6.16 -6.51
C ARG A 51 7.55 -7.08 -7.05
N LYS A 52 7.26 -7.87 -8.10
CA LYS A 52 8.26 -8.71 -8.77
C LYS A 52 9.43 -7.88 -9.33
N ARG A 53 9.13 -6.75 -9.96
CA ARG A 53 10.16 -5.82 -10.48
C ARG A 53 10.99 -5.18 -9.37
N ALA A 54 10.36 -4.78 -8.26
CA ALA A 54 11.06 -4.24 -7.10
C ALA A 54 12.03 -5.24 -6.44
N LEU A 55 11.81 -6.54 -6.67
CA LEU A 55 12.71 -7.61 -6.25
C LEU A 55 13.71 -8.02 -7.35
N TYR A 56 13.83 -7.23 -8.42
CA TYR A 56 14.70 -7.53 -9.57
C TYR A 56 14.39 -8.88 -10.23
N ASN A 57 13.12 -9.31 -10.19
CA ASN A 57 12.64 -10.65 -10.57
C ASN A 57 13.29 -11.82 -9.80
N ASP A 58 14.03 -11.55 -8.74
CA ASP A 58 14.61 -12.58 -7.88
C ASP A 58 13.69 -12.86 -6.69
N MET A 59 12.92 -13.94 -6.80
CA MET A 59 11.96 -14.35 -5.79
C MET A 59 12.62 -14.92 -4.53
N SER A 60 13.95 -15.13 -4.50
CA SER A 60 14.67 -15.53 -3.28
C SER A 60 14.72 -14.40 -2.25
N ARG A 61 14.64 -13.14 -2.70
CA ARG A 61 14.60 -11.93 -1.86
C ARG A 61 13.20 -11.61 -1.33
N TYR A 62 12.20 -12.41 -1.68
CA TYR A 62 10.82 -12.15 -1.30
C TYR A 62 10.59 -12.40 0.20
N THR A 63 10.10 -11.37 0.87
CA THR A 63 9.51 -11.43 2.21
C THR A 63 8.10 -10.83 2.13
N CYS A 64 7.11 -11.55 2.66
CA CYS A 64 5.71 -11.13 2.72
C CYS A 64 5.61 -9.75 3.38
N CYS A 65 4.89 -8.82 2.75
CA CYS A 65 4.72 -7.43 3.20
C CYS A 65 6.05 -6.69 3.50
N ALA A 66 7.14 -7.08 2.81
CA ALA A 66 8.51 -6.61 3.01
C ALA A 66 9.05 -6.75 4.46
N GLY A 67 8.48 -7.63 5.26
CA GLY A 67 8.84 -7.78 6.68
C GLY A 67 8.22 -6.74 7.61
N TYR A 68 7.34 -5.87 7.12
CA TYR A 68 6.71 -4.82 7.95
C TYR A 68 5.52 -5.33 8.76
N MET A 69 4.95 -6.48 8.40
CA MET A 69 3.72 -7.01 9.00
C MET A 69 4.04 -8.21 9.91
N PRO A 70 3.30 -8.43 11.02
CA PRO A 70 3.55 -9.56 11.93
C PRO A 70 3.32 -10.95 11.31
N CYS A 71 2.72 -11.03 10.12
CA CYS A 71 2.58 -12.26 9.35
C CYS A 71 3.83 -12.65 8.55
N SER A 72 4.79 -11.73 8.34
CA SER A 72 6.03 -11.96 7.61
C SER A 72 6.88 -13.05 8.27
N GLY A 73 7.47 -13.95 7.48
CA GLY A 73 8.27 -15.09 7.98
C GLY A 73 7.48 -16.28 8.53
N LYS A 74 6.15 -16.16 8.69
CA LYS A 74 5.28 -17.25 9.19
C LYS A 74 4.44 -17.93 8.10
N CYS A 75 4.34 -17.31 6.93
CA CYS A 75 3.52 -17.81 5.81
C CYS A 75 4.21 -18.87 4.93
N GLY A 76 5.42 -19.32 5.27
CA GLY A 76 6.15 -20.29 4.43
C GLY A 76 6.66 -19.71 3.10
N GLU A 77 6.88 -18.39 3.08
CA GLU A 77 7.29 -17.60 1.91
C GLU A 77 8.57 -18.09 1.22
N SER A 78 9.46 -18.76 1.95
CA SER A 78 10.69 -19.34 1.42
C SER A 78 10.47 -20.60 0.57
N LYS A 79 9.34 -21.30 0.74
CA LYS A 79 9.03 -22.52 -0.03
C LYS A 79 8.28 -22.21 -1.33
N CYS A 80 7.33 -21.27 -1.29
CA CYS A 80 6.49 -20.89 -2.43
C CYS A 80 6.27 -19.36 -2.48
N PRO A 81 7.29 -18.56 -2.85
CA PRO A 81 7.21 -17.10 -2.80
C PRO A 81 6.16 -16.51 -3.74
N GLU A 82 5.95 -17.11 -4.92
CA GLU A 82 4.97 -16.61 -5.89
C GLU A 82 3.52 -16.75 -5.41
N PHE A 83 3.21 -17.84 -4.71
CA PHE A 83 1.88 -18.08 -4.14
C PHE A 83 1.63 -17.16 -2.94
N CYS A 84 2.64 -16.98 -2.08
CA CYS A 84 2.56 -16.00 -1.00
C CYS A 84 2.38 -14.59 -1.55
N LEU A 85 3.09 -14.21 -2.62
CA LEU A 85 2.94 -12.90 -3.25
C LEU A 85 1.54 -12.72 -3.86
N ALA A 86 1.01 -13.74 -4.54
CA ALA A 86 -0.37 -13.71 -5.03
C ALA A 86 -1.35 -13.50 -3.87
N THR A 87 -1.18 -14.25 -2.78
CA THR A 87 -2.01 -14.11 -1.57
C THR A 87 -1.89 -12.72 -0.95
N GLU A 88 -0.70 -12.13 -0.93
CA GLU A 88 -0.45 -10.78 -0.42
C GLU A 88 -1.22 -9.73 -1.24
N VAL A 89 -1.16 -9.79 -2.57
CA VAL A 89 -1.83 -8.79 -3.42
C VAL A 89 -3.35 -8.91 -3.42
N PHE A 90 -3.90 -10.11 -3.16
CA PHE A 90 -5.35 -10.34 -3.11
C PHE A 90 -5.94 -10.11 -1.71
N LEU A 91 -5.29 -10.57 -0.65
CA LEU A 91 -5.82 -10.49 0.72
C LEU A 91 -5.29 -9.28 1.50
N CYS A 92 -4.18 -8.69 1.06
CA CYS A 92 -3.46 -7.65 1.77
C CYS A 92 -3.02 -6.52 0.80
N PHE A 93 -3.86 -6.20 -0.18
CA PHE A 93 -3.53 -5.31 -1.30
C PHE A 93 -2.83 -4.00 -0.87
N GLY A 94 -3.38 -3.23 0.07
CA GLY A 94 -2.75 -1.98 0.49
C GLY A 94 -1.47 -2.18 1.29
N ASN A 95 -1.32 -3.30 2.01
CA ASN A 95 -0.04 -3.64 2.63
C ASN A 95 1.01 -3.98 1.57
N SER A 96 0.61 -4.65 0.48
CA SER A 96 1.49 -4.89 -0.68
C SER A 96 1.93 -3.59 -1.34
N VAL A 97 1.00 -2.69 -1.66
CA VAL A 97 1.30 -1.39 -2.29
C VAL A 97 2.16 -0.52 -1.37
N ALA A 98 1.78 -0.38 -0.09
CA ALA A 98 2.54 0.41 0.88
C ALA A 98 3.93 -0.17 1.14
N SER A 99 4.05 -1.49 1.32
CA SER A 99 5.35 -2.13 1.57
C SER A 99 6.28 -2.05 0.35
N THR A 100 5.74 -2.05 -0.87
CA THR A 100 6.52 -1.81 -2.10
C THR A 100 7.00 -0.38 -2.17
N ARG A 101 6.15 0.58 -1.80
CA ARG A 101 6.55 1.97 -1.68
C ARG A 101 7.68 2.15 -0.66
N PHE A 102 7.54 1.59 0.54
CA PHE A 102 8.55 1.68 1.59
C PHE A 102 9.88 1.04 1.17
N LEU A 103 9.84 -0.09 0.46
CA LEU A 103 11.04 -0.73 -0.05
C LEU A 103 11.82 0.23 -0.97
N LEU A 104 11.14 0.89 -1.90
CA LEU A 104 11.77 1.82 -2.84
C LEU A 104 12.22 3.11 -2.18
N GLN A 105 11.50 3.58 -1.17
CA GLN A 105 11.95 4.72 -0.37
C GLN A 105 13.27 4.43 0.32
N ASP A 106 13.41 3.22 0.87
CA ASP A 106 14.62 2.79 1.54
C ASP A 106 15.76 2.56 0.53
N GLU A 107 15.49 2.01 -0.66
CA GLU A 107 16.50 1.80 -1.71
C GLU A 107 17.02 3.12 -2.31
N PHE A 108 16.13 4.05 -2.66
CA PHE A 108 16.48 5.30 -3.35
C PHE A 108 16.63 6.50 -2.41
N ASN A 109 16.51 6.31 -1.09
CA ASN A 109 16.50 7.37 -0.08
C ASN A 109 15.52 8.50 -0.43
N ILE A 110 14.25 8.13 -0.69
CA ILE A 110 13.17 9.05 -1.12
C ILE A 110 12.24 9.39 0.04
N GLN A 111 12.06 10.69 0.29
CA GLN A 111 11.14 11.22 1.28
C GLN A 111 9.73 11.43 0.69
N THR A 112 8.70 11.11 1.49
CA THR A 112 7.31 11.52 1.22
C THR A 112 7.09 13.00 1.45
N THR A 113 6.39 13.69 0.56
CA THR A 113 5.96 15.07 0.80
C THR A 113 4.88 15.12 1.90
N LYS A 114 4.68 16.29 2.51
CA LYS A 114 3.60 16.51 3.48
C LYS A 114 2.22 16.26 2.86
N CYS A 115 2.05 16.65 1.59
CA CYS A 115 0.80 16.44 0.85
C CYS A 115 0.49 14.94 0.69
N ASP A 116 1.47 14.14 0.28
CA ASP A 116 1.33 12.68 0.20
C ASP A 116 0.93 12.10 1.56
N ASN A 117 1.58 12.54 2.64
CA ASN A 117 1.28 12.05 3.99
C ASN A 117 -0.15 12.40 4.44
N CYS A 118 -0.67 13.57 4.05
CA CYS A 118 -2.06 13.93 4.31
C CYS A 118 -3.03 13.02 3.53
N ILE A 119 -2.77 12.74 2.26
CA ILE A 119 -3.63 11.89 1.42
C ILE A 119 -3.64 10.46 1.95
N ILE A 120 -2.46 9.93 2.29
CA ILE A 120 -2.31 8.58 2.84
C ILE A 120 -2.96 8.49 4.23
N GLY A 121 -2.74 9.50 5.07
CA GLY A 121 -3.38 9.60 6.37
C GLY A 121 -4.91 9.64 6.27
N PHE A 122 -5.44 10.41 5.32
CA PHE A 122 -6.88 10.48 5.06
C PHE A 122 -7.46 9.14 4.64
N MET A 123 -6.79 8.41 3.74
CA MET A 123 -7.18 7.06 3.33
C MET A 123 -7.27 6.11 4.53
N PHE A 124 -6.25 6.08 5.40
CA PHE A 124 -6.26 5.24 6.59
C PHE A 124 -7.34 5.67 7.59
N CYS A 125 -7.51 6.98 7.82
CA CYS A 125 -8.54 7.49 8.70
C CYS A 125 -9.94 7.05 8.25
N LEU A 126 -10.26 7.17 6.96
CA LEU A 126 -11.56 6.74 6.42
C LEU A 126 -11.80 5.24 6.65
N GLN A 127 -10.79 4.40 6.41
CA GLN A 127 -10.90 2.96 6.63
C GLN A 127 -11.18 2.62 8.10
N GLN A 128 -10.53 3.32 9.02
CA GLN A 128 -10.73 3.12 10.46
C GLN A 128 -12.11 3.58 10.90
N VAL A 129 -12.60 4.71 10.40
CA VAL A 129 -13.96 5.19 10.71
C VAL A 129 -15.01 4.23 10.14
N ALA A 130 -14.84 3.73 8.91
CA ALA A 130 -15.72 2.71 8.34
C ALA A 130 -15.78 1.44 9.20
N CYS A 131 -14.62 0.96 9.66
CA CYS A 131 -14.52 -0.21 10.54
C CYS A 131 -15.22 0.02 11.89
N ILE A 132 -15.01 1.18 12.52
CA ILE A 132 -15.68 1.52 13.80
C ILE A 132 -17.20 1.55 13.62
N PHE A 133 -17.70 2.19 12.56
CA PHE A 133 -19.14 2.26 12.28
C PHE A 133 -19.73 0.88 12.03
N SER A 134 -19.02 0.00 11.33
CA SER A 134 -19.44 -1.39 11.11
C SER A 134 -19.56 -2.18 12.43
N ILE A 135 -18.58 -2.04 13.33
CA ILE A 135 -18.61 -2.68 14.65
C ILE A 135 -19.75 -2.13 15.52
N VAL A 136 -19.94 -0.80 15.52
CA VAL A 136 -21.02 -0.16 16.29
C VAL A 136 -22.39 -0.59 15.76
N ALA A 137 -22.57 -0.64 14.44
CA ALA A 137 -23.80 -1.12 13.81
C ALA A 137 -24.09 -2.59 14.20
N ALA A 138 -23.06 -3.45 14.26
CA ALA A 138 -23.19 -4.84 14.66
C ALA A 138 -23.59 -5.00 16.16
N ILE A 139 -23.18 -4.09 17.04
CA ILE A 139 -23.52 -4.13 18.47
C ILE A 139 -24.91 -3.53 18.74
N VAL A 140 -25.24 -2.41 18.11
CA VAL A 140 -26.49 -1.65 18.35
C VAL A 140 -27.67 -2.27 17.59
N GLY A 141 -27.42 -2.97 16.47
CA GLY A 141 -28.46 -3.66 15.71
C GLY A 141 -29.45 -2.72 15.01
N SER A 142 -29.10 -1.46 14.76
CA SER A 142 -29.95 -0.48 14.09
C SER A 142 -29.69 -0.45 12.57
N GLU A 143 -30.78 -0.45 11.79
CA GLU A 143 -30.72 -0.48 10.32
C GLU A 143 -30.10 0.80 9.74
N GLU A 144 -30.41 1.98 10.29
CA GLU A 144 -29.85 3.26 9.81
C GLU A 144 -28.32 3.36 9.96
N LEU A 145 -27.77 2.81 11.05
CA LEU A 145 -26.32 2.76 11.26
C LEU A 145 -25.65 1.74 10.33
N SER A 146 -26.35 0.65 9.99
CA SER A 146 -25.87 -0.33 9.01
C SER A 146 -25.77 0.28 7.62
N GLU A 147 -26.80 0.98 7.14
CA GLU A 147 -26.78 1.66 5.85
C GLU A 147 -25.69 2.74 5.79
N ALA A 148 -25.56 3.56 6.84
CA ALA A 148 -24.49 4.55 6.94
C ALA A 148 -23.09 3.90 6.90
N SER A 149 -22.90 2.75 7.57
CA SER A 149 -21.63 2.01 7.55
C SER A 149 -21.29 1.45 6.16
N GLN A 150 -22.29 1.01 5.39
CA GLN A 150 -22.09 0.50 4.03
C GLN A 150 -21.70 1.61 3.06
N ILE A 151 -22.38 2.76 3.13
CA ILE A 151 -22.02 3.94 2.32
C ILE A 151 -20.59 4.39 2.65
N LEU A 152 -20.26 4.47 3.94
CA LEU A 152 -18.93 4.87 4.37
C LEU A 152 -17.85 3.88 3.94
N SER A 153 -18.14 2.57 3.97
CA SER A 153 -17.23 1.53 3.48
C SER A 153 -17.00 1.66 1.98
N CYS A 154 -18.07 1.88 1.20
CA CYS A 154 -17.98 2.11 -0.25
C CYS A 154 -17.13 3.35 -0.58
N LEU A 155 -17.34 4.46 0.15
CA LEU A 155 -16.53 5.67 -0.01
C LEU A 155 -15.06 5.43 0.36
N SER A 156 -14.82 4.71 1.46
CA SER A 156 -13.47 4.33 1.88
C SER A 156 -12.78 3.50 0.81
N ASP A 157 -13.46 2.50 0.25
CA ASP A 157 -12.91 1.63 -0.79
C ASP A 157 -12.62 2.39 -2.09
N MET A 158 -13.48 3.35 -2.48
CA MET A 158 -13.22 4.23 -3.62
C MET A 158 -11.96 5.09 -3.43
N VAL A 159 -11.81 5.70 -2.25
CA VAL A 159 -10.62 6.49 -1.91
C VAL A 159 -9.38 5.59 -1.86
N TYR A 160 -9.51 4.41 -1.28
CA TYR A 160 -8.42 3.45 -1.18
C TYR A 160 -7.94 2.96 -2.56
N CYS A 161 -8.85 2.57 -3.45
CA CYS A 161 -8.52 2.12 -4.81
C CYS A 161 -7.85 3.24 -5.62
N SER A 162 -8.36 4.47 -5.52
CA SER A 162 -7.80 5.62 -6.25
C SER A 162 -6.41 6.01 -5.73
N VAL A 163 -6.22 6.10 -4.41
CA VAL A 163 -4.90 6.42 -3.81
C VAL A 163 -3.89 5.30 -4.10
N CYS A 164 -4.28 4.04 -4.00
CA CYS A 164 -3.42 2.91 -4.33
C CYS A 164 -3.05 2.88 -5.83
N ALA A 165 -3.96 3.28 -6.73
CA ALA A 165 -3.64 3.43 -8.15
C ALA A 165 -2.59 4.54 -8.37
N CYS A 166 -2.76 5.71 -7.73
CA CYS A 166 -1.79 6.80 -7.80
C CYS A 166 -0.41 6.39 -7.26
N MET A 167 -0.35 5.63 -6.16
CA MET A 167 0.91 5.10 -5.62
C MET A 167 1.60 4.16 -6.61
N GLN A 168 0.85 3.27 -7.26
CA GLN A 168 1.41 2.32 -8.22
C GLN A 168 1.95 3.00 -9.47
N VAL A 169 1.26 4.04 -9.96
CA VAL A 169 1.75 4.89 -11.06
C VAL A 169 3.04 5.62 -10.65
N ASN A 170 3.08 6.14 -9.42
CA ASN A 170 4.24 6.87 -8.90
C ASN A 170 5.51 6.02 -8.78
N ILE A 171 5.34 4.74 -8.44
CA ILE A 171 6.43 3.77 -8.29
C ILE A 171 7.00 3.31 -9.64
N ARG A 172 6.16 3.24 -10.67
CA ARG A 172 6.50 2.62 -11.97
C ARG A 172 7.79 3.16 -12.61
N PRO A 173 8.06 4.47 -12.69
CA PRO A 173 9.26 4.99 -13.35
C PRO A 173 10.56 4.46 -12.75
N TYR A 174 10.62 4.28 -11.43
CA TYR A 174 11.81 3.77 -10.74
C TYR A 174 12.11 2.31 -11.08
N LEU A 175 11.05 1.54 -11.35
CA LEU A 175 11.11 0.11 -11.69
C LEU A 175 11.27 -0.17 -13.19
N LEU A 176 11.26 0.85 -14.04
CA LEU A 176 11.54 0.71 -15.48
C LEU A 176 13.01 0.99 -15.81
N VAL A 177 13.74 1.62 -14.88
CA VAL A 177 15.15 1.98 -15.02
C VAL A 177 16.07 0.86 -14.49
N THR A 178 15.52 -0.07 -13.72
CA THR A 178 16.19 -1.25 -13.14
C THR A 178 15.86 -2.52 -13.92
#